data_AF-A0A4Z1DDK9-F1
#
_entry.id   AF-A0A4Z1DDK9-F1
#
_cell.length_a   1.000
_cell.length_b   1.000
_cell.length_c   1.000
_cell.angle_alpha   90.00
_cell.angle_beta   90.00
_cell.angle_gamma   90.00
#
_symmetry.space_group_name_H-M   'P 1'
#
loop_
_entity.id
_entity.type
_entity.pdbx_description
1 polymer ?
#
loop_
_entity_poly.entity_id
_entity_poly.type
_entity_poly.pdbx_seq_one_letter_code
_entity_poly.pdbx_strand_id
1 'polypeptide(L)' 'MVVAVRCQGAGTVKVAVRPVHVSFPLECLAGKVSTIYNQVAVSGVNRDGTVSVEAPPAVR' A
#
# COMPACT_ATOMS: atom_id res chain seq x y z
N MET A 1 -10.47 7.78 2.14
CA MET A 1 -9.42 7.66 1.11
C MET A 1 -9.19 6.19 0.81
N VAL A 2 -8.91 5.82 -0.45
CA VAL A 2 -8.62 4.43 -0.83
C VAL A 2 -7.25 4.38 -1.50
N VAL A 3 -6.43 3.42 -1.07
CA VAL A 3 -5.16 3.09 -1.73
C VAL A 3 -5.33 1.72 -2.38
N ALA A 4 -5.22 1.65 -3.69
CA ALA A 4 -5.24 0.41 -4.44
C ALA A 4 -3.81 0.02 -4.81
N VAL A 5 -3.36 -1.15 -4.36
CA VAL A 5 -2.05 -1.70 -4.73
C VAL A 5 -2.28 -2.95 -5.55
N ARG A 6 -1.78 -2.94 -6.77
CA ARG A 6 -1.74 -4.11 -7.64
C ARG A 6 -0.31 -4.65 -7.60
N CYS A 7 -0.15 -5.89 -7.16
CA CYS A 7 1.15 -6.52 -7.06
C CYS A 7 1.15 -7.98 -7.51
N GLN A 8 2.32 -8.47 -7.88
CA GLN A 8 2.60 -9.85 -8.25
C GLN A 8 3.94 -10.31 -7.67
N GLY A 9 3.98 -11.57 -7.21
CA GLY A 9 5.19 -12.18 -6.63
C GLY A 9 5.02 -12.38 -5.14
N ALA A 10 5.70 -13.40 -4.59
CA ALA A 10 5.63 -13.67 -3.17
C ALA A 10 6.43 -12.62 -2.38
N GLY A 11 5.76 -11.96 -1.44
CA GLY A 11 6.40 -11.05 -0.51
C GLY A 11 5.44 -10.07 0.12
N THR A 12 5.92 -9.37 1.15
CA THR A 12 5.13 -8.35 1.84
C THR A 12 5.56 -6.97 1.36
N VAL A 13 4.61 -6.21 0.83
CA VAL A 13 4.78 -4.81 0.48
C VAL A 13 4.41 -3.95 1.68
N LYS A 14 5.20 -2.93 1.98
CA LYS A 14 4.88 -1.93 2.99
C LYS A 14 4.34 -0.68 2.31
N VAL A 15 3.14 -0.28 2.71
CA VAL A 15 2.52 0.96 2.25
C VAL A 15 2.49 1.95 3.40
N ALA A 16 2.94 3.18 3.14
CA ALA A 16 2.91 4.27 4.11
C ALA A 16 2.25 5.52 3.52
N VAL A 17 1.30 6.08 4.25
CA VAL A 17 0.61 7.34 3.92
C VAL A 17 0.98 8.39 4.96
N ARG A 18 2.06 9.13 4.67
CA ARG A 18 2.73 10.00 5.66
C ARG A 18 1.85 11.08 6.29
N PRO A 19 0.98 11.81 5.57
CA PRO A 19 0.22 12.91 6.17
C PRO A 19 -0.80 12.49 7.22
N VAL A 20 -1.25 11.23 7.17
CA VAL A 20 -2.23 10.67 8.11
C VAL A 20 -1.60 9.65 9.05
N HIS A 21 -0.26 9.50 9.03
CA HIS A 21 0.49 8.60 9.91
C HIS A 21 0.01 7.14 9.88
N VAL A 22 -0.52 6.67 8.75
CA VAL A 22 -0.97 5.29 8.57
C VAL A 22 0.04 4.51 7.76
N SER A 23 0.30 3.27 8.18
CA SER A 23 1.02 2.28 7.39
C SER A 23 0.41 0.91 7.57
N PHE A 24 0.41 0.10 6.52
CA PHE A 24 -0.09 -1.27 6.57
C PHE A 24 0.76 -2.19 5.69
N PRO A 25 1.01 -3.43 6.14
CA PRO A 25 1.61 -4.46 5.30
C PRO A 25 0.56 -5.03 4.34
N LEU A 26 1.00 -5.40 3.14
CA LEU A 26 0.19 -6.10 2.14
C LEU A 26 0.91 -7.35 1.67
N GLU A 27 0.22 -8.47 1.75
CA GLU A 27 0.75 -9.74 1.25
C GLU A 27 0.49 -9.87 -0.26
N CYS A 28 1.56 -10.04 -1.03
CA CYS A 28 1.52 -10.35 -2.45
C CYS A 28 1.81 -11.84 -2.63
N LEU A 29 1.02 -12.49 -3.49
CA LEU A 29 1.05 -13.94 -3.67
C LEU A 29 1.87 -14.32 -4.91
N ALA A 30 2.60 -15.43 -4.84
CA ALA A 30 3.28 -16.00 -5.99
C ALA A 30 2.29 -16.40 -7.10
N GLY A 31 2.69 -16.19 -8.36
CA GLY A 31 1.94 -16.67 -9.52
C GLY A 31 0.58 -16.00 -9.76
N LYS A 32 0.16 -15.04 -8.92
CA LYS A 32 -1.11 -14.35 -9.04
C LYS A 32 -0.90 -12.84 -8.95
N VAL A 33 -1.53 -12.12 -9.87
CA VAL A 33 -1.67 -10.67 -9.75
C VAL A 33 -2.91 -10.40 -8.91
N SER A 34 -2.73 -9.70 -7.79
CA SER A 34 -3.83 -9.32 -6.90
C SER A 34 -3.91 -7.80 -6.81
N THR A 35 -5.13 -7.27 -6.69
CA THR A 35 -5.35 -5.86 -6.32
C THR A 35 -5.94 -5.84 -4.93
N ILE A 36 -5.26 -5.17 -4.01
CA ILE A 36 -5.71 -5.04 -2.62
C ILE A 36 -6.10 -3.57 -2.42
N TYR A 37 -7.26 -3.38 -1.79
CA TYR A 37 -7.83 -2.07 -1.50
C TYR A 37 -7.75 -1.82 -0.01
N ASN A 38 -7.01 -0.77 0.37
CA ASN A 38 -6.91 -0.33 1.75
C ASN A 38 -7.66 0.97 1.89
N GLN A 39 -8.76 0.89 2.63
CA GLN A 39 -9.59 2.03 2.92
C GLN A 39 -9.21 2.59 4.29
N VAL A 40 -8.93 3.89 4.31
CA VAL A 40 -8.61 4.63 5.51
C VAL A 40 -9.62 5.76 5.64
N ALA A 41 -10.31 5.79 6.79
CA ALA A 41 -11.10 6.94 7.20
C ALA A 41 -10.14 8.06 7.61
N VAL A 42 -10.28 9.22 6.98
CA VAL A 42 -9.43 10.39 7.23
C VAL A 42 -10.35 11.51 7.67
N SER A 43 -10.14 12.02 8.89
CA SER A 43 -10.94 13.11 9.46
C SER A 43 -10.58 14.48 8.88
N GLY A 44 -9.38 14.62 8.31
CA GLY A 44 -8.90 15.81 7.62
C GLY A 44 -7.38 15.76 7.44
N VAL A 45 -6.86 16.49 6.44
CA VAL A 45 -5.42 16.70 6.23
C VAL A 45 -5.17 18.17 5.93
N ASN A 46 -4.12 18.75 6.52
CA ASN A 46 -3.79 20.18 6.36
C ASN A 46 -2.71 20.43 5.29
N ARG A 47 -2.29 19.38 4.58
CA ARG A 47 -1.21 19.39 3.60
C ARG A 47 -1.34 18.22 2.64
N ASP A 48 -0.74 18.36 1.47
CA ASP A 48 -0.64 17.31 0.47
C ASP A 48 0.10 16.08 0.98
N GLY A 49 -0.11 14.96 0.28
CA GLY A 49 0.39 13.65 0.67
C GLY A 49 1.09 12.86 -0.39
N THR A 50 2.10 12.11 0.03
CA THR A 50 2.72 11.06 -0.77
C THR A 50 2.41 9.71 -0.16
N VAL A 51 2.00 8.77 -1.01
CA VAL A 51 1.99 7.34 -0.68
C VAL A 51 3.36 6.78 -1.05
N SER A 52 4.02 6.11 -0.11
CA SER A 52 5.26 5.36 -0.38
C SER A 52 4.98 3.88 -0.34
N VAL A 53 5.52 3.18 -1.32
CA VAL A 53 5.39 1.74 -1.49
C VAL A 53 6.79 1.15 -1.51
N GLU A 54 7.07 0.27 -0.56
CA GLU A 54 8.33 -0.45 -0.48
C GLU A 54 8.05 -1.93 -0.69
N ALA A 55 8.66 -2.49 -1.73
CA ALA A 55 8.45 -3.87 -2.14
C ALA A 55 9.80 -4.61 -2.17
N PRO A 56 9.86 -5.88 -1.76
CA PRO A 56 11.05 -6.70 -1.94
C PRO A 56 11.30 -6.95 -3.45
N PRO A 57 12.54 -7.27 -3.86
CA PRO A 57 12.90 -7.39 -5.28
C PRO A 57 12.09 -8.43 -6.09
N ALA A 58 11.51 -9.42 -5.40
CA ALA A 58 10.69 -10.47 -6.00
C ALA A 58 9.24 -10.03 -6.30
N VAL A 59 8.82 -8.84 -5.83
CA VAL A 59 7.47 -8.30 -5.99
C VAL A 59 7.49 -7.13 -6.98
N ARG A 60 6.48 -7.07 -7.85
CA ARG A 60 6.30 -6.01 -8.87
C ARG A 60 4.87 -5.51 -8.89
#